data_AF-A0A1B6HTJ6-F1
#
_entry.id   AF-A0A1B6HTJ6-F1
#
_cell.length_a   1.000
_cell.length_b   1.000
_cell.length_c   1.000
_cell.angle_alpha   90.00
_cell.angle_beta   90.00
_cell.angle_gamma   90.00
#
_symmetry.space_group_name_H-M   'P 1'
#
loop_
_entity.id
_entity.type
_entity.pdbx_description
1 polymer ?
#
loop_
_entity_poly.entity_id
_entity_poly.type
_entity_poly.pdbx_seq_one_letter_code
_entity_poly.pdbx_strand_id
1 'polypeptide(L)'
;CRRVLSTVKEDSETLHHISLLARRGFLSRGRGAVKSFFSSPELAERFVSNGLPDMGEPTYIRWADLLPNEMGPELYKELLRLCKSYNPDTRLVLYVAVCVVSEVPTSGAVKWERQLVSRCAKLRLSKPLIPPKQPAANITRDSEDPETLILTSLPGVSQGNQRARQISFTNIQRHLRQRGVSLRKQFPEVYQRLCAYV
;
A
#
# COMPACT_ATOMS: atom_id res chain seq x y z
N CYS A 1 -14.21 -10.04 5.77
CA CYS A 1 -13.22 -9.22 5.01
C CYS A 1 -13.04 -7.80 5.54
N ARG A 2 -14.08 -6.96 5.65
CA ARG A 2 -13.90 -5.56 6.13
C ARG A 2 -13.32 -5.49 7.55
N ARG A 3 -13.87 -6.29 8.48
CA ARG A 3 -13.35 -6.41 9.85
C ARG A 3 -11.88 -6.81 9.88
N VAL A 4 -11.50 -7.84 9.13
CA VAL A 4 -10.09 -8.28 8.97
C VAL A 4 -9.18 -7.12 8.53
N LEU A 5 -9.59 -6.35 7.52
CA LEU A 5 -8.81 -5.19 7.06
C LEU A 5 -8.67 -4.10 8.14
N SER A 6 -9.72 -3.86 8.92
CA SER A 6 -9.66 -2.93 10.06
C SER A 6 -8.75 -3.44 11.16
N THR A 7 -8.86 -4.71 11.57
CA THR A 7 -7.99 -5.33 12.57
C THR A 7 -6.52 -5.23 12.16
N VAL A 8 -6.20 -5.53 10.90
CA VAL A 8 -4.83 -5.35 10.37
C VAL A 8 -4.36 -3.90 10.47
N LYS A 9 -5.25 -2.92 10.28
CA LYS A 9 -4.91 -1.50 10.34
C LYS A 9 -4.70 -1.03 11.78
N GLU A 10 -5.47 -1.56 12.72
CA GLU A 10 -5.50 -1.18 14.14
C GLU A 10 -4.41 -1.90 14.95
N ASP A 11 -4.15 -3.17 14.67
CA ASP A 11 -3.11 -3.95 15.34
C ASP A 11 -1.73 -3.65 14.76
N SER A 12 -0.88 -3.04 15.59
CA SER A 12 0.48 -2.63 15.22
C SER A 12 1.37 -3.83 14.88
N GLU A 13 1.23 -4.95 15.59
CA GLU A 13 2.05 -6.15 15.34
C GLU A 13 1.71 -6.77 13.99
N THR A 14 0.42 -6.99 13.73
CA THR A 14 -0.04 -7.49 12.44
C THR A 14 0.34 -6.55 11.30
N LEU A 15 0.13 -5.24 11.47
CA LEU A 15 0.52 -4.25 10.47
C LEU A 15 2.02 -4.29 10.19
N HIS A 16 2.84 -4.44 11.23
CA HIS A 16 4.29 -4.53 11.10
C HIS A 16 4.72 -5.78 10.33
N HIS A 17 4.17 -6.93 10.67
CA HIS A 17 4.44 -8.20 9.98
C HIS A 17 4.11 -8.12 8.48
N ILE A 18 2.92 -7.61 8.14
CA ILE A 18 2.49 -7.42 6.73
C ILE A 18 3.36 -6.39 6.03
N SER A 19 3.73 -5.31 6.72
CA SER A 19 4.59 -4.26 6.15
C SER A 19 5.97 -4.79 5.80
N LEU A 20 6.57 -5.62 6.67
CA LEU A 20 7.83 -6.33 6.39
C LEU A 20 7.70 -7.23 5.17
N LEU A 21 6.63 -8.04 5.12
CA LEU A 21 6.38 -8.95 4.00
C LEU A 21 6.20 -8.17 2.69
N ALA A 22 5.41 -7.10 2.71
CA ALA A 22 5.17 -6.23 1.55
C ALA A 22 6.46 -5.59 1.06
N ARG A 23 7.32 -5.13 1.98
CA ARG A 23 8.61 -4.50 1.67
C ARG A 23 9.58 -5.50 1.06
N ARG A 24 9.73 -6.68 1.68
CA ARG A 24 10.58 -7.77 1.20
C ARG A 24 10.13 -8.28 -0.17
N GLY A 25 8.82 -8.45 -0.34
CA GLY A 25 8.23 -8.85 -1.61
C GLY A 25 8.44 -7.81 -2.71
N PHE A 26 8.27 -6.52 -2.37
CA PHE A 26 8.53 -5.43 -3.31
C PHE A 26 9.99 -5.39 -3.77
N LEU A 27 10.95 -5.54 -2.83
CA LEU A 27 12.37 -5.52 -3.15
C LEU A 27 12.80 -6.71 -4.02
N SER A 28 12.17 -7.87 -3.87
CA SER A 28 12.52 -9.08 -4.61
C SER A 28 11.80 -9.21 -5.96
N ARG A 29 10.51 -8.85 -6.04
CA ARG A 29 9.66 -9.11 -7.23
C ARG A 29 9.08 -7.85 -7.88
N GLY A 30 9.28 -6.67 -7.30
CA GLY A 30 8.67 -5.42 -7.75
C GLY A 30 7.26 -5.22 -7.18
N ARG A 31 6.47 -4.28 -7.74
CA ARG A 31 5.15 -3.91 -7.19
C ARG A 31 4.18 -5.10 -7.11
N GLY A 32 3.26 -5.05 -6.15
CA GLY A 32 2.38 -6.18 -5.86
C GLY A 32 1.45 -5.92 -4.69
N ALA A 33 0.86 -7.00 -4.19
CA ALA A 33 -0.03 -7.00 -3.04
C ALA A 33 0.31 -8.16 -2.10
N VAL A 34 0.02 -7.98 -0.82
CA VAL A 34 0.02 -9.06 0.16
C VAL A 34 -1.35 -9.74 0.09
N LYS A 35 -1.40 -11.05 -0.14
CA LYS A 35 -2.60 -11.90 -0.09
C LYS A 35 -2.66 -12.58 1.28
N SER A 36 -3.77 -12.39 1.98
CA SER A 36 -4.14 -13.16 3.16
C SER A 36 -5.40 -13.95 2.83
N PHE A 37 -5.31 -15.27 2.99
CA PHE A 37 -6.38 -16.19 2.64
C PHE A 37 -6.85 -16.94 3.89
N PHE A 38 -8.16 -16.96 4.09
CA PHE A 38 -8.82 -17.70 5.16
C PHE A 38 -9.68 -18.80 4.53
N SER A 39 -9.44 -20.05 4.91
CA SER A 39 -10.17 -21.20 4.39
C SER A 39 -11.60 -21.32 4.93
N SER A 40 -11.94 -20.57 5.98
CA SER A 40 -13.27 -20.51 6.54
C SER A 40 -13.52 -19.16 7.22
N PRO A 41 -14.78 -18.73 7.41
CA PRO A 41 -15.10 -17.50 8.11
C PRO A 41 -14.71 -17.54 9.60
N GLU A 42 -14.74 -18.72 10.22
CA GLU A 42 -14.37 -18.89 11.64
C GLU A 42 -12.89 -18.55 11.88
N LEU A 43 -11.99 -18.92 10.95
CA LEU A 43 -10.59 -18.52 11.02
C LEU A 43 -10.41 -17.00 10.88
N ALA A 44 -11.19 -16.38 9.98
CA ALA A 44 -11.18 -14.94 9.83
C ALA A 44 -11.70 -14.23 11.10
N GLU A 45 -12.65 -14.81 11.82
CA GLU A 45 -13.13 -14.29 13.10
C GLU A 45 -12.12 -14.49 14.23
N ARG A 46 -11.45 -15.64 14.30
CA ARG A 46 -10.35 -15.86 15.26
C ARG A 46 -9.25 -14.83 15.09
N PHE A 47 -8.85 -14.55 13.84
CA PHE A 47 -7.91 -13.47 13.54
C PHE A 47 -8.40 -12.10 14.06
N VAL A 48 -9.68 -11.78 13.85
CA VAL A 48 -10.24 -10.51 14.34
C VAL A 48 -10.20 -10.41 15.87
N SER A 49 -10.31 -11.52 16.59
CA SER A 49 -10.29 -11.57 18.06
C SER A 49 -8.88 -11.65 18.66
N ASN A 50 -7.98 -12.42 18.04
CA ASN A 50 -6.68 -12.78 18.61
C ASN A 50 -5.48 -12.10 17.93
N GLY A 51 -5.69 -11.48 16.76
CA GLY A 51 -4.65 -10.76 16.01
C GLY A 51 -3.70 -11.67 15.24
N LEU A 52 -2.43 -11.25 15.14
CA LEU A 52 -1.39 -11.88 14.31
C LEU A 52 -1.27 -13.42 14.40
N PRO A 53 -1.39 -14.07 15.57
CA PRO A 53 -1.25 -15.53 15.67
C PRO A 53 -2.23 -16.32 14.80
N ASP A 54 -3.42 -15.77 14.56
CA ASP A 54 -4.49 -16.42 13.79
C ASP A 54 -4.60 -15.89 12.35
N MET A 55 -3.67 -15.03 11.90
CA MET A 55 -3.69 -14.43 10.55
C MET A 55 -3.44 -15.46 9.43
N GLY A 56 -2.88 -16.62 9.78
CA GLY A 56 -2.35 -17.59 8.83
C GLY A 56 -1.05 -17.11 8.18
N GLU A 57 -0.71 -17.66 7.01
CA GLU A 57 0.51 -17.30 6.28
C GLU A 57 0.21 -16.30 5.13
N PRO A 58 0.39 -14.98 5.35
CA PRO A 58 0.25 -14.02 4.28
C PRO A 58 1.37 -14.18 3.23
N THR A 59 1.01 -14.08 1.95
CA THR A 59 1.94 -14.26 0.83
C THR A 59 2.03 -13.00 -0.01
N TYR A 60 3.20 -12.73 -0.59
CA TYR A 60 3.37 -11.59 -1.50
C TYR A 60 3.20 -12.02 -2.95
N ILE A 61 2.32 -11.33 -3.67
CA ILE A 61 2.02 -11.63 -5.08
C ILE A 61 2.32 -10.38 -5.90
N ARG A 62 3.12 -10.55 -6.96
CA ARG A 62 3.39 -9.48 -7.91
C ARG A 62 2.11 -9.17 -8.69
N TRP A 63 1.90 -7.91 -9.04
CA TRP A 63 0.68 -7.53 -9.78
C TRP A 63 0.51 -8.23 -11.13
N ALA A 64 1.61 -8.69 -11.75
CA ALA A 64 1.59 -9.46 -12.99
C ALA A 64 1.15 -10.92 -12.80
N ASP A 65 1.29 -11.46 -11.59
CA ASP A 65 0.94 -12.84 -11.23
C ASP A 65 -0.47 -12.94 -10.63
N LEU A 66 -1.21 -11.83 -10.61
CA LEU A 66 -2.60 -11.81 -10.15
C LEU A 66 -3.49 -12.52 -11.17
N LEU A 67 -4.15 -13.59 -10.74
CA LEU A 67 -5.05 -14.38 -11.58
C LEU A 67 -6.47 -13.82 -11.53
N PRO A 68 -7.04 -13.37 -12.66
CA PRO A 68 -8.43 -12.90 -12.71
C PRO A 68 -9.43 -13.99 -12.31
N ASN A 69 -9.17 -15.26 -12.64
CA ASN A 69 -10.09 -16.35 -12.34
C ASN A 69 -10.29 -16.60 -10.83
N GLU A 70 -9.36 -16.16 -9.99
CA GLU A 70 -9.49 -16.24 -8.54
C GLU A 70 -10.26 -15.06 -7.92
N MET A 71 -10.65 -14.08 -8.75
CA MET A 71 -11.12 -12.76 -8.32
C MET A 71 -12.35 -12.33 -9.13
N GLY A 72 -13.26 -11.56 -8.53
CA GLY A 72 -14.27 -10.86 -9.34
C GLY A 72 -13.59 -9.87 -10.31
N PRO A 73 -14.09 -9.68 -11.55
CA PRO A 73 -13.47 -8.81 -12.55
C PRO A 73 -13.35 -7.35 -12.09
N GLU A 74 -14.30 -6.88 -11.27
CA GLU A 74 -14.29 -5.55 -10.66
C GLU A 74 -13.15 -5.42 -9.63
N LEU A 75 -13.00 -6.43 -8.78
CA LEU A 75 -11.97 -6.44 -7.74
C LEU A 75 -10.58 -6.55 -8.36
N TYR A 76 -10.42 -7.37 -9.40
CA TYR A 76 -9.17 -7.48 -10.14
C TYR A 76 -8.73 -6.12 -10.72
N LYS A 77 -9.65 -5.40 -11.38
CA LYS A 77 -9.39 -4.05 -11.91
C LYS A 77 -8.99 -3.07 -10.81
N GLU A 78 -9.71 -3.08 -9.69
CA GLU A 78 -9.41 -2.20 -8.56
C GLU A 78 -8.04 -2.51 -7.94
N LEU A 79 -7.75 -3.79 -7.69
CA LEU A 79 -6.48 -4.25 -7.13
C LEU A 79 -5.31 -3.89 -8.04
N LEU A 80 -5.45 -4.13 -9.34
CA LEU A 80 -4.42 -3.81 -10.33
C LEU A 80 -4.16 -2.29 -10.42
N ARG A 81 -5.21 -1.47 -10.34
CA ARG A 81 -5.08 -0.01 -10.24
C ARG A 81 -4.33 0.43 -8.99
N LEU A 82 -4.64 -0.18 -7.83
CA LEU A 82 -3.94 0.10 -6.58
C LEU A 82 -2.48 -0.31 -6.68
N CYS A 83 -2.17 -1.52 -7.14
CA CYS A 83 -0.80 -2.04 -7.28
C CYS A 83 0.06 -1.21 -8.26
N LYS A 84 -0.55 -0.62 -9.30
CA LYS A 84 0.16 0.26 -10.23
C LYS A 84 0.43 1.65 -9.67
N SER A 85 -0.43 2.18 -8.80
CA SER A 85 -0.39 3.59 -8.35
C SER A 85 0.15 3.81 -6.95
N TYR A 86 0.20 2.77 -6.09
CA TYR A 86 0.68 2.95 -4.71
C TYR A 86 2.19 3.21 -4.64
N ASN A 87 2.58 3.94 -3.59
CA ASN A 87 3.98 4.17 -3.27
C ASN A 87 4.48 3.09 -2.30
N PRO A 88 5.37 2.16 -2.74
CA PRO A 88 5.87 1.06 -1.92
C PRO A 88 6.81 1.49 -0.78
N ASP A 89 7.22 2.76 -0.73
CA ASP A 89 7.99 3.35 0.37
C ASP A 89 7.12 3.82 1.54
N THR A 90 5.82 4.04 1.31
CA THR A 90 4.91 4.59 2.34
C THR A 90 3.64 3.77 2.54
N ARG A 91 3.28 2.95 1.56
CA ARG A 91 2.01 2.23 1.50
C ARG A 91 2.22 0.81 0.99
N LEU A 92 1.29 -0.06 1.35
CA LEU A 92 1.16 -1.42 0.85
C LEU A 92 -0.27 -1.64 0.35
N VAL A 93 -0.45 -2.67 -0.48
CA VAL A 93 -1.77 -3.14 -0.88
C VAL A 93 -1.99 -4.51 -0.25
N LEU A 94 -3.09 -4.64 0.50
CA LEU A 94 -3.50 -5.88 1.13
C LEU A 94 -4.75 -6.40 0.43
N TYR A 95 -4.71 -7.67 0.06
CA TYR A 95 -5.81 -8.42 -0.52
C TYR A 95 -6.20 -9.53 0.46
N VAL A 96 -7.43 -9.49 0.94
CA VAL A 96 -8.00 -10.48 1.87
C VAL A 96 -9.05 -11.29 1.13
N ALA A 97 -8.96 -12.61 1.24
CA ALA A 97 -9.94 -13.53 0.68
C ALA A 97 -10.39 -14.53 1.75
N VAL A 98 -11.70 -14.74 1.87
CA VAL A 98 -12.30 -15.67 2.83
C VAL A 98 -13.17 -16.64 2.04
N CYS A 99 -12.92 -17.93 2.20
CA CYS A 99 -13.75 -18.98 1.62
C CYS A 99 -14.99 -19.16 2.50
N VAL A 100 -16.17 -19.05 1.89
CA VAL A 100 -17.47 -19.23 2.53
C VAL A 100 -18.14 -20.42 1.88
N VAL A 101 -18.65 -21.34 2.68
CA VAL A 101 -19.48 -22.45 2.18
C VAL A 101 -20.93 -21.99 2.28
N SER A 102 -21.64 -21.99 1.16
CA SER A 102 -23.06 -21.61 1.11
C SER A 102 -23.89 -22.79 0.65
N GLU A 103 -25.01 -23.01 1.34
CA GLU A 103 -26.03 -23.94 0.89
C GLU A 103 -26.79 -23.31 -0.28
N VAL A 104 -26.80 -24.01 -1.42
CA VAL A 104 -27.56 -23.58 -2.59
C VAL A 104 -28.92 -24.26 -2.54
N PRO A 105 -30.03 -23.49 -2.45
CA PRO A 105 -31.37 -24.08 -2.42
C PRO A 105 -31.62 -24.78 -3.75
N THR A 106 -31.56 -26.10 -3.71
CA THR A 106 -31.84 -26.97 -4.86
C THR A 106 -33.06 -27.79 -4.50
N SER A 107 -33.98 -28.02 -5.44
CA SER A 107 -35.13 -28.91 -5.25
C SER A 107 -34.63 -30.35 -5.25
N GLY A 108 -34.04 -30.81 -4.14
CA GLY A 108 -33.34 -32.09 -4.03
C GLY A 108 -32.31 -32.11 -2.88
N ALA A 109 -31.26 -32.91 -3.03
CA ALA A 109 -30.19 -32.99 -2.03
C ALA A 109 -29.44 -31.65 -1.87
N VAL A 110 -29.11 -31.31 -0.62
CA VAL A 110 -28.39 -30.09 -0.24
C VAL A 110 -27.07 -30.01 -1.01
N LYS A 111 -26.93 -28.99 -1.86
CA LYS A 111 -25.69 -28.71 -2.59
C LYS A 111 -24.92 -27.61 -1.89
N TRP A 112 -23.72 -27.93 -1.42
CA TRP A 112 -22.80 -26.97 -0.82
C TRP A 112 -21.87 -26.39 -1.89
N GLU A 113 -21.90 -25.07 -2.08
CA GLU A 113 -20.99 -24.37 -2.98
C GLU A 113 -19.97 -23.55 -2.18
N ARG A 114 -18.71 -23.62 -2.59
CA ARG A 114 -17.63 -22.80 -2.00
C ARG A 114 -17.52 -21.51 -2.77
N GLN A 115 -17.89 -20.41 -2.13
CA GLN A 115 -17.78 -19.07 -2.68
C GLN A 115 -16.63 -18.30 -2.02
N LEU A 116 -15.79 -17.65 -2.81
CA LEU A 116 -14.73 -16.79 -2.29
C LEU A 116 -15.24 -15.35 -2.13
N VAL A 117 -15.26 -14.85 -0.90
CA VAL A 117 -15.55 -13.45 -0.60
C VAL A 117 -14.24 -12.72 -0.39
N SER A 118 -13.96 -11.70 -1.21
CA SER A 118 -12.66 -11.05 -1.21
C SER A 118 -12.72 -9.53 -1.24
N ARG A 119 -11.71 -8.89 -0.67
CA ARG A 119 -11.59 -7.42 -0.63
C ARG A 119 -10.13 -6.99 -0.58
N CYS A 120 -9.79 -5.92 -1.27
CA CYS A 120 -8.49 -5.27 -1.17
C CYS A 120 -8.58 -3.89 -0.51
N ALA A 121 -7.50 -3.47 0.14
CA ALA A 121 -7.32 -2.11 0.65
C ALA A 121 -5.87 -1.66 0.51
N LYS A 122 -5.67 -0.35 0.42
CA LYS A 122 -4.37 0.29 0.49
C LYS A 122 -4.12 0.74 1.91
N LEU A 123 -3.08 0.22 2.53
CA LEU A 123 -2.71 0.51 3.92
C LEU A 123 -1.39 1.29 3.96
N ARG A 124 -1.16 2.04 5.04
CA ARG A 124 0.13 2.66 5.31
C ARG A 124 1.07 1.61 5.88
N LEU A 125 2.35 1.67 5.53
CA LEU A 125 3.36 0.82 6.17
C LEU A 125 3.53 1.20 7.65
N SER A 126 3.81 0.21 8.50
CA SER A 126 4.25 0.43 9.87
C SER A 126 5.55 1.25 9.87
N LYS A 127 5.65 2.26 10.74
CA LYS A 127 6.94 2.90 11.08
C LYS A 127 7.53 2.03 12.21
N PRO A 128 8.71 1.39 12.09
CA PRO A 128 9.92 1.85 11.40
C PRO A 128 10.59 0.73 10.57
N LEU A 129 10.28 0.65 9.27
CA LEU A 129 11.05 -0.23 8.35
C LEU A 129 12.35 0.43 7.84
N ILE A 130 12.67 1.61 8.39
CA ILE A 130 13.87 2.39 8.12
C ILE A 130 14.44 2.72 9.51
N PRO A 131 15.67 2.31 9.85
CA PRO A 131 16.29 2.73 11.10
C PRO A 131 16.31 4.27 11.16
N PRO A 132 16.00 4.88 12.31
CA PRO A 132 15.93 6.33 12.43
C PRO A 132 17.31 6.93 12.15
N LYS A 133 17.47 7.57 10.99
CA LYS A 133 18.54 8.55 10.80
C LYS A 133 18.16 9.82 11.57
N GLN A 134 18.51 9.82 12.87
CA GLN A 134 18.58 10.98 13.77
C GLN A 134 17.29 11.81 13.99
N PRO A 135 17.13 12.46 15.15
CA PRO A 135 15.91 13.17 15.51
C PRO A 135 15.92 14.55 14.86
N ALA A 136 15.20 14.72 13.77
CA ALA A 136 14.73 16.04 13.35
C ALA A 136 13.29 16.21 13.86
N ALA A 137 13.17 16.98 14.94
CA ALA A 137 12.00 17.58 15.55
C ALA A 137 10.61 17.15 15.04
N ASN A 138 9.88 16.46 15.93
CA ASN A 138 8.43 16.54 16.16
C ASN A 138 7.58 17.15 15.03
N ILE A 139 7.08 16.29 14.14
CA ILE A 139 5.86 16.57 13.37
C ILE A 139 4.85 15.51 13.81
N THR A 140 3.94 15.91 14.70
CA THR A 140 2.74 15.18 15.10
C THR A 140 1.99 14.75 13.83
N ARG A 141 1.96 13.44 13.60
CA ARG A 141 1.74 12.81 12.28
C ARG A 141 0.36 12.19 12.17
N ASP A 142 -0.66 12.91 12.65
CA ASP A 142 -2.02 12.38 12.84
C ASP A 142 -3.08 12.88 11.84
N SER A 143 -2.83 13.93 11.06
CA SER A 143 -3.91 14.50 10.23
C SER A 143 -4.16 13.75 8.92
N GLU A 144 -5.43 13.37 8.70
CA GLU A 144 -6.01 12.88 7.43
C GLU A 144 -6.09 13.96 6.33
N ASP A 145 -5.61 15.17 6.61
CA ASP A 145 -5.53 16.30 5.68
C ASP A 145 -4.43 16.14 4.62
N PRO A 146 -4.67 16.61 3.37
CA PRO A 146 -3.62 16.70 2.37
C PRO A 146 -2.52 17.63 2.85
N GLU A 147 -1.37 17.07 3.25
CA GLU A 147 -0.18 17.81 3.67
C GLU A 147 0.24 18.77 2.54
N THR A 148 -0.06 20.06 2.71
CA THR A 148 0.29 21.10 1.74
C THR A 148 1.78 21.37 1.84
N LEU A 149 2.52 21.02 0.79
CA LEU A 149 3.95 21.29 0.69
C LEU A 149 4.18 22.71 0.17
N ILE A 150 4.56 23.63 1.06
CA ILE A 150 4.99 24.98 0.68
C ILE A 150 6.45 24.89 0.19
N LEU A 151 6.65 25.11 -1.10
CA LEU A 151 7.96 25.17 -1.72
C LEU A 151 8.44 26.63 -1.74
N THR A 152 9.07 27.07 -0.67
CA THR A 152 9.59 28.44 -0.59
C THR A 152 10.84 28.58 -1.45
N SER A 153 10.74 29.29 -2.57
CA SER A 153 11.90 29.79 -3.30
C SER A 153 12.59 30.90 -2.51
N LEU A 154 13.93 30.93 -2.55
CA LEU A 154 14.72 31.94 -1.85
C LEU A 154 14.32 33.37 -2.30
N PRO A 155 14.05 34.30 -1.37
CA PRO A 155 13.75 35.69 -1.72
C PRO A 155 15.01 36.37 -2.26
N GLY A 156 14.87 37.11 -3.37
CA GLY A 156 15.94 37.95 -3.93
C GLY A 156 16.74 37.34 -5.09
N VAL A 157 16.41 36.14 -5.58
CA VAL A 157 17.04 35.61 -6.80
C VAL A 157 16.13 35.88 -7.99
N SER A 158 16.50 36.85 -8.82
CA SER A 158 15.80 37.17 -10.08
C SER A 158 15.43 35.89 -10.83
N GLN A 159 14.16 35.82 -11.25
CA GLN A 159 13.43 34.72 -11.91
C GLN A 159 14.14 34.07 -13.14
N GLY A 160 15.30 34.59 -13.55
CA GLY A 160 16.09 34.15 -14.70
C GLY A 160 17.38 33.39 -14.39
N ASN A 161 17.83 33.29 -13.13
CA ASN A 161 19.10 32.60 -12.85
C ASN A 161 18.93 31.08 -12.85
N GLN A 162 19.48 30.40 -13.86
CA GLN A 162 19.50 28.93 -14.00
C GLN A 162 19.90 28.22 -12.69
N ARG A 163 20.88 28.81 -11.99
CA ARG A 163 21.36 28.36 -10.67
C ARG A 163 20.25 28.32 -9.59
N ALA A 164 19.33 29.28 -9.61
CA ALA A 164 18.19 29.33 -8.68
C ALA A 164 17.21 28.19 -8.96
N ARG A 165 16.93 27.92 -10.24
CA ARG A 165 16.07 26.81 -10.68
C ARG A 165 16.68 25.47 -10.28
N GLN A 166 18.00 25.32 -10.39
CA GLN A 166 18.73 24.12 -9.97
C GLN A 166 18.61 23.87 -8.45
N ILE A 167 18.74 24.93 -7.66
CA ILE A 167 18.62 24.86 -6.20
C ILE A 167 17.18 24.50 -5.81
N SER A 168 16.18 25.17 -6.39
CA SER A 168 14.76 24.87 -6.18
C SER A 168 14.43 23.44 -6.56
N PHE A 169 14.91 22.94 -7.71
CA PHE A 169 14.70 21.56 -8.14
C PHE A 169 15.33 20.55 -7.18
N THR A 170 16.54 20.82 -6.70
CA THR A 170 17.22 19.97 -5.70
C THR A 170 16.42 19.94 -4.39
N ASN A 171 15.90 21.09 -3.96
CA ASN A 171 15.06 21.19 -2.77
C ASN A 171 13.73 20.43 -2.93
N ILE A 172 13.06 20.55 -4.09
CA ILE A 172 11.84 19.80 -4.41
C ILE A 172 12.13 18.30 -4.37
N GLN A 173 13.20 17.85 -5.04
CA GLN A 173 13.59 16.43 -5.03
C GLN A 173 13.89 15.93 -3.61
N ARG A 174 14.58 16.73 -2.79
CA ARG A 174 14.89 16.38 -1.39
C ARG A 174 13.61 16.24 -0.56
N HIS A 175 12.71 17.22 -0.62
CA HIS A 175 11.45 17.20 0.14
C HIS A 175 10.52 16.06 -0.28
N LEU A 176 10.45 15.76 -1.57
CA LEU A 176 9.67 14.63 -2.07
C LEU A 176 10.30 13.29 -1.65
N ARG A 177 11.62 13.15 -1.75
CA ARG A 177 12.32 11.93 -1.29
C ARG A 177 12.15 11.68 0.20
N GLN A 178 12.20 12.71 1.04
CA GLN A 178 11.94 12.60 2.48
C GLN A 178 10.52 12.07 2.78
N ARG A 179 9.57 12.33 1.88
CA ARG A 179 8.20 11.79 1.93
C ARG A 179 8.04 10.47 1.17
N GLY A 180 9.15 9.85 0.76
CA GLY A 180 9.16 8.59 0.01
C GLY A 180 8.73 8.72 -1.45
N VAL A 181 8.60 9.93 -1.99
CA VAL A 181 8.23 10.17 -3.39
C VAL A 181 9.50 10.34 -4.22
N SER A 182 9.76 9.39 -5.10
CA SER A 182 10.87 9.49 -6.07
C SER A 182 10.35 9.93 -7.43
N LEU A 183 10.49 11.22 -7.75
CA LEU A 183 10.08 11.77 -9.06
C LEU A 183 10.60 10.94 -10.24
N ARG A 184 11.89 10.57 -10.23
CA ARG A 184 12.50 9.80 -11.32
C ARG A 184 11.91 8.40 -11.52
N LYS A 185 11.50 7.73 -10.43
CA LYS A 185 10.97 6.35 -10.49
C LYS A 185 9.44 6.29 -10.58
N GLN A 186 8.75 7.26 -10.00
CA GLN A 186 7.29 7.26 -9.85
C GLN A 186 6.60 8.16 -10.88
N PHE A 187 7.26 9.23 -11.33
CA PHE A 187 6.71 10.22 -12.26
C PHE A 187 7.78 10.66 -13.29
N PRO A 188 8.24 9.75 -14.16
CA PRO A 188 9.35 10.01 -15.07
C PRO A 188 9.10 11.20 -16.01
N GLU A 189 7.86 11.37 -16.50
CA GLU A 189 7.49 12.50 -17.35
C GLU A 189 7.57 13.85 -16.63
N VAL A 190 7.10 13.92 -15.38
CA VAL A 190 7.19 15.14 -14.56
C VAL A 190 8.64 15.45 -14.22
N TYR A 191 9.43 14.42 -13.91
CA TYR A 191 10.86 14.55 -13.69
C TYR A 191 11.57 15.12 -14.93
N GLN A 192 11.24 14.62 -16.13
CA GLN A 192 11.83 15.09 -17.38
C GLN A 192 11.44 16.54 -17.70
N ARG A 193 10.17 16.92 -17.48
CA ARG A 193 9.71 18.31 -17.65
C ARG A 193 10.40 19.27 -16.67
N LEU A 194 10.56 18.86 -15.42
CA LEU A 194 11.29 19.66 -14.43
C LEU A 194 12.78 19.76 -14.77
N CYS A 195 13.40 18.69 -15.28
CA CYS A 195 14.78 18.74 -15.76
C CYS A 195 14.95 19.65 -16.99
N ALA A 196 13.96 19.74 -17.88
CA ALA A 196 14.00 20.62 -19.05
C ALA A 196 13.81 22.11 -18.69
N TYR A 197 13.22 22.41 -17.54
CA TYR A 197 12.97 23.78 -17.07
C TYR A 197 14.15 24.42 -16.32
N VAL A 198 15.03 23.56 -15.79
CA VAL A 198 16.22 23.89 -15.00
C VAL A 198 17.44 23.95 -15.91
#